data_AF-A0A954T2N8-F1
#
_entry.id   AF-A0A954T2N8-F1
#
_cell.length_a   1.000
_cell.length_b   1.000
_cell.length_c   1.000
_cell.angle_alpha   90.00
_cell.angle_beta   90.00
_cell.angle_gamma   90.00
#
_symmetry.space_group_name_H-M   'P 1'
#
loop_
_entity.id
_entity.type
_entity.pdbx_description
1 polymer ?
#
loop_
_entity_poly.entity_id
_entity_poly.type
_entity_poly.pdbx_seq_one_letter_code
_entity_poly.pdbx_strand_id
1 'polypeptide(L)'
;STFLLALLMLGPSCLTTPTASMAQDSPPRLVLLPADFELRGRDASQHLLVHRLTSDEIGSAVESADIEWSIDGPQIVNIVDSIAYPIADGTTRLVAACDGQQVSAVVSVSGCDDANAASAWGFRNDVLPVLSRLGCNSGACHGALAGKGGFRLSLRGYDPLTDHHTITRQARGRRIELADPGRSLLLTKPTGALPHKGGVRLEVDSLEYRILAEWIAQGAPGPATDDPT
;
A
#
# COMPACT_ATOMS: atom_id res chain seq x y z
N SER A 1 -11.39 102.77 23.47
CA SER A 1 -11.32 102.07 22.18
C SER A 1 -10.91 100.64 22.47
N THR A 2 -11.77 99.72 22.08
CA THR A 2 -11.89 98.33 22.53
C THR A 2 -10.96 97.43 21.72
N PHE A 3 -10.18 96.55 22.35
CA PHE A 3 -9.60 95.37 21.69
C PHE A 3 -9.68 94.17 22.64
N LEU A 4 -10.55 93.23 22.28
CA LEU A 4 -10.78 91.97 22.97
C LEU A 4 -9.96 90.90 22.23
N LEU A 5 -8.99 90.29 22.91
CA LEU A 5 -8.14 89.23 22.36
C LEU A 5 -8.82 87.87 22.64
N ALA A 6 -9.33 87.22 21.59
CA ALA A 6 -9.89 85.88 21.67
C ALA A 6 -8.77 84.83 21.54
N LEU A 7 -8.58 84.03 22.61
CA LEU A 7 -7.61 82.93 22.66
C LEU A 7 -8.29 81.63 22.16
N LEU A 8 -7.91 81.17 20.97
CA LEU A 8 -8.33 79.89 20.40
C LEU A 8 -7.54 78.75 21.07
N MET A 9 -8.20 77.91 21.87
CA MET A 9 -7.66 76.65 22.38
C MET A 9 -7.94 75.53 21.37
N LEU A 10 -6.91 75.02 20.70
CA LEU A 10 -6.99 73.78 19.94
C LEU A 10 -7.00 72.58 20.90
N GLY A 11 -8.09 71.81 20.91
CA GLY A 11 -8.17 70.53 21.62
C GLY A 11 -7.44 69.41 20.87
N PRO A 12 -6.92 68.38 21.57
CA PRO A 12 -6.15 67.31 20.95
C PRO A 12 -7.05 66.35 20.16
N SER A 13 -6.70 66.13 18.89
CA SER A 13 -7.32 65.11 18.04
C SER A 13 -7.07 63.72 18.60
N CYS A 14 -8.14 63.05 19.00
CA CYS A 14 -8.12 61.67 19.48
C CYS A 14 -8.01 60.73 18.27
N LEU A 15 -6.82 60.16 18.03
CA LEU A 15 -6.59 59.14 17.01
C LEU A 15 -7.15 57.80 17.51
N THR A 16 -8.32 57.39 16.99
CA THR A 16 -8.82 56.01 17.16
C THR A 16 -8.01 55.09 16.26
N THR A 17 -7.19 54.22 16.84
CA THR A 17 -6.54 53.13 16.13
C THR A 17 -7.57 52.06 15.75
N PRO A 18 -7.65 51.64 14.47
CA PRO A 18 -8.48 50.51 14.10
C PRO A 18 -7.88 49.22 14.68
N THR A 19 -8.65 48.53 15.51
CA THR A 19 -8.31 47.17 15.95
C THR A 19 -8.36 46.26 14.72
N ALA A 20 -7.19 45.81 14.25
CA ALA A 20 -7.12 44.79 13.23
C ALA A 20 -7.78 43.50 13.78
N SER A 21 -8.90 43.10 13.17
CA SER A 21 -9.48 41.78 13.39
C SER A 21 -8.50 40.75 12.85
N MET A 22 -7.79 40.05 13.74
CA MET A 22 -7.03 38.87 13.35
C MET A 22 -8.03 37.86 12.76
N ALA A 23 -7.85 37.49 11.50
CA ALA A 23 -8.54 36.33 10.95
C ALA A 23 -8.17 35.13 11.83
N GLN A 24 -9.15 34.58 12.55
CA GLN A 24 -8.97 33.32 13.24
C GLN A 24 -8.87 32.25 12.15
N ASP A 25 -7.65 31.87 11.82
CA ASP A 25 -7.41 30.71 10.98
C ASP A 25 -8.07 29.51 11.68
N SER A 26 -9.00 28.85 11.00
CA SER A 26 -9.71 27.72 11.60
C SER A 26 -8.70 26.63 11.92
N PRO A 27 -8.78 25.97 13.10
CA PRO A 27 -7.85 24.91 13.43
C PRO A 27 -7.89 23.84 12.33
N PRO A 28 -6.73 23.32 11.91
CA PRO A 28 -6.69 22.36 10.83
C PRO A 28 -7.55 21.15 11.17
N ARG A 29 -8.25 20.60 10.17
CA ARG A 29 -9.13 19.44 10.32
C ARG A 29 -8.35 18.16 9.98
N LEU A 30 -8.49 17.12 10.80
CA LEU A 30 -7.96 15.79 10.45
C LEU A 30 -8.76 15.11 9.34
N VAL A 31 -8.05 14.47 8.42
CA VAL A 31 -8.60 13.56 7.42
C VAL A 31 -7.81 12.26 7.42
N LEU A 32 -8.53 11.15 7.33
CA LEU A 32 -8.00 9.80 7.20
C LEU A 32 -8.19 9.33 5.76
N LEU A 33 -7.14 8.82 5.16
CA LEU A 33 -7.12 8.27 3.81
C LEU A 33 -6.64 6.81 3.81
N PRO A 34 -7.32 5.92 3.07
CA PRO A 34 -8.64 6.13 2.46
C PRO A 34 -9.73 6.38 3.53
N ALA A 35 -10.80 7.09 3.15
CA ALA A 35 -11.87 7.47 4.06
C ALA A 35 -12.71 6.27 4.53
N ASP A 36 -12.92 5.30 3.65
CA ASP A 36 -13.45 3.96 3.92
C ASP A 36 -12.72 3.00 2.98
N PHE A 37 -12.57 1.73 3.35
CA PHE A 37 -11.85 0.76 2.53
C PHE A 37 -12.25 -0.69 2.79
N GLU A 38 -11.77 -1.57 1.91
CA GLU A 38 -11.98 -3.00 1.99
C GLU A 38 -10.64 -3.73 2.10
N LEU A 39 -10.60 -4.79 2.90
CA LEU A 39 -9.51 -5.75 2.92
C LEU A 39 -10.07 -7.12 2.50
N ARG A 40 -9.43 -7.74 1.52
CA ARG A 40 -9.88 -9.02 0.95
C ARG A 40 -8.79 -10.07 1.09
N GLY A 41 -9.09 -11.13 1.83
CA GLY A 41 -8.14 -12.18 2.14
C GLY A 41 -7.22 -11.84 3.31
N ARG A 42 -6.62 -12.87 3.90
CA ARG A 42 -5.78 -12.78 5.11
C ARG A 42 -4.45 -12.04 4.92
N ASP A 43 -3.96 -11.95 3.69
CA ASP A 43 -2.67 -11.30 3.37
C ASP A 43 -2.86 -9.86 2.87
N ALA A 44 -4.09 -9.33 2.84
CA ALA A 44 -4.35 -7.95 2.46
C ALA A 44 -3.71 -6.97 3.47
N SER A 45 -3.37 -5.78 2.99
CA SER A 45 -2.92 -4.69 3.83
C SER A 45 -3.31 -3.35 3.23
N GLN A 46 -3.57 -2.35 4.07
CA GLN A 46 -3.87 -0.99 3.63
C GLN A 46 -3.04 0.00 4.45
N HIS A 47 -2.25 0.84 3.78
CA HIS A 47 -1.63 1.99 4.42
C HIS A 47 -2.68 3.06 4.71
N LEU A 48 -2.66 3.57 5.93
CA LEU A 48 -3.52 4.64 6.40
C LEU A 48 -2.70 5.91 6.53
N LEU A 49 -3.21 7.00 5.96
CA LEU A 49 -2.59 8.32 6.05
C LEU A 49 -3.53 9.25 6.81
N VAL A 50 -3.02 9.88 7.85
CA VAL A 50 -3.72 10.94 8.58
C VAL A 50 -3.08 12.27 8.18
N HIS A 51 -3.88 13.18 7.65
CA HIS A 51 -3.44 14.51 7.22
C HIS A 51 -4.20 15.61 7.96
N ARG A 52 -3.54 16.75 8.11
CA ARG A 52 -4.15 18.00 8.55
C ARG A 52 -4.54 18.82 7.33
N LEU A 53 -5.81 19.21 7.22
CA LEU A 53 -6.29 20.15 6.21
C LEU A 53 -6.44 21.53 6.84
N THR A 54 -5.82 22.55 6.25
CA THR A 54 -6.21 23.94 6.47
C THR A 54 -7.26 24.35 5.43
N SER A 55 -7.86 25.53 5.57
CA SER A 55 -9.03 25.96 4.80
C SER A 55 -8.90 25.84 3.28
N ASP A 56 -7.68 25.84 2.72
CA ASP A 56 -7.45 25.80 1.27
C ASP A 56 -6.31 24.84 0.82
N GLU A 57 -5.67 24.07 1.71
CA GLU A 57 -4.53 23.21 1.35
C GLU A 57 -4.51 21.85 2.08
N ILE A 58 -3.97 20.82 1.39
CA ILE A 58 -3.50 19.60 2.05
C ILE A 58 -2.27 19.97 2.87
N GLY A 59 -2.48 20.12 4.18
CA GLY A 59 -1.40 20.31 5.14
C GLY A 59 -0.63 19.03 5.41
N SER A 60 0.23 19.07 6.43
CA SER A 60 1.20 18.01 6.69
C SER A 60 0.54 16.67 7.02
N ALA A 61 1.22 15.59 6.60
CA ALA A 61 0.98 14.26 7.13
C ALA A 61 1.28 14.26 8.64
N VAL A 62 0.48 13.53 9.40
CA VAL A 62 0.74 13.23 10.80
C VAL A 62 1.66 12.02 10.85
N GLU A 63 2.74 12.11 11.62
CA GLU A 63 3.65 10.99 11.82
C GLU A 63 2.94 9.85 12.53
N SER A 64 3.23 8.61 12.14
CA SER A 64 2.54 7.41 12.68
C SER A 64 2.61 7.33 14.22
N ALA A 65 3.72 7.77 14.81
CA ALA A 65 3.94 7.78 16.25
C ALA A 65 3.03 8.75 17.02
N ASP A 66 2.46 9.75 16.35
CA ASP A 66 1.59 10.77 16.96
C ASP A 66 0.10 10.42 16.82
N ILE A 67 -0.22 9.26 16.25
CA ILE A 67 -1.59 8.80 16.00
C ILE A 67 -1.96 7.73 17.03
N GLU A 68 -3.01 8.00 17.80
CA GLU A 68 -3.63 7.00 18.66
C GLU A 68 -4.78 6.32 17.92
N TRP A 69 -4.68 5.00 17.74
CA TRP A 69 -5.68 4.19 17.05
C TRP A 69 -6.63 3.53 18.04
N SER A 70 -7.93 3.58 17.76
CA SER A 70 -8.93 2.75 18.42
C SER A 70 -9.84 2.08 17.39
N ILE A 71 -10.30 0.86 17.72
CA ILE A 71 -11.02 -0.02 16.78
C ILE A 71 -12.23 -0.59 17.50
N ASP A 72 -13.40 -0.43 16.90
CA ASP A 72 -14.65 -1.00 17.41
C ASP A 72 -14.67 -2.51 17.16
N GLY A 73 -14.40 -3.34 18.16
CA GLY A 73 -14.29 -4.79 17.95
C GLY A 73 -12.92 -5.16 17.33
N PRO A 74 -11.85 -5.17 18.13
CA PRO A 74 -10.47 -5.35 17.66
C PRO A 74 -10.17 -6.73 17.06
N GLN A 75 -11.13 -7.65 17.04
CA GLN A 75 -11.00 -8.97 16.41
C GLN A 75 -11.10 -8.95 14.88
N ILE A 76 -11.44 -7.82 14.25
CA ILE A 76 -11.64 -7.72 12.79
C ILE A 76 -10.38 -7.24 12.06
N VAL A 77 -9.67 -6.25 12.60
CA VAL A 77 -8.50 -5.63 11.98
C VAL A 77 -7.48 -5.24 13.04
N ASN A 78 -6.19 -5.35 12.71
CA ASN A 78 -5.07 -4.86 13.51
C ASN A 78 -4.40 -3.68 12.80
N ILE A 79 -3.92 -2.67 13.54
CA ILE A 79 -3.11 -1.59 12.98
C ILE A 79 -1.67 -1.70 13.53
N VAL A 80 -0.69 -1.74 12.63
CA VAL A 80 0.74 -1.67 12.98
C VAL A 80 1.39 -0.62 12.11
N ASP A 81 2.02 0.39 12.70
CA ASP A 81 2.69 1.50 11.99
C ASP A 81 1.81 2.16 10.91
N SER A 82 0.55 2.45 11.25
CA SER A 82 -0.48 2.97 10.34
C SER A 82 -0.81 2.05 9.15
N ILE A 83 -0.53 0.75 9.24
CA ILE A 83 -0.94 -0.25 8.26
C ILE A 83 -2.03 -1.12 8.88
N ALA A 84 -3.17 -1.21 8.19
CA ALA A 84 -4.27 -2.09 8.55
C ALA A 84 -4.05 -3.50 8.00
N TYR A 85 -4.15 -4.50 8.88
CA TYR A 85 -4.05 -5.93 8.57
C TYR A 85 -5.33 -6.64 9.00
N PRO A 86 -5.92 -7.50 8.16
CA PRO A 86 -7.13 -8.22 8.49
C PRO A 86 -6.85 -9.31 9.55
N ILE A 87 -7.79 -9.49 10.49
CA ILE A 87 -7.80 -10.59 11.46
C ILE A 87 -8.93 -11.56 11.13
N ALA A 88 -10.14 -11.05 10.89
CA ALA A 88 -11.32 -11.86 10.62
C ALA A 88 -12.34 -11.09 9.77
N ASP A 89 -13.23 -11.82 9.11
CA ASP A 89 -14.31 -11.25 8.31
C ASP A 89 -15.28 -10.42 9.15
N GLY A 90 -15.74 -9.29 8.60
CA GLY A 90 -16.69 -8.39 9.25
C GLY A 90 -16.47 -6.93 8.90
N THR A 91 -17.27 -6.05 9.49
CA THR A 91 -17.14 -4.60 9.30
C THR A 91 -16.88 -3.94 10.66
N THR A 92 -15.89 -3.06 10.72
CA THR A 92 -15.55 -2.29 11.93
C THR A 92 -15.27 -0.83 11.60
N ARG A 93 -15.39 0.03 12.61
CA ARG A 93 -14.95 1.42 12.58
C ARG A 93 -13.58 1.52 13.24
N LEU A 94 -12.64 2.12 12.51
CA LEU A 94 -11.37 2.58 13.04
C LEU A 94 -11.41 4.08 13.30
N VAL A 95 -10.79 4.53 14.38
CA VAL A 95 -10.68 5.94 14.76
C VAL A 95 -9.22 6.28 14.97
N ALA A 96 -8.74 7.29 14.25
CA ALA A 96 -7.46 7.95 14.49
C ALA A 96 -7.69 9.20 15.35
N ALA A 97 -6.99 9.30 16.47
CA ALA A 97 -6.98 10.47 17.33
C ALA A 97 -5.59 11.12 17.32
N CYS A 98 -5.55 12.45 17.16
CA CYS A 98 -4.33 13.25 17.23
C CYS A 98 -4.71 14.70 17.61
N ASP A 99 -3.92 15.35 18.47
CA ASP A 99 -4.13 16.74 18.92
C ASP A 99 -5.56 17.06 19.40
N GLY A 100 -6.20 16.12 20.08
CA GLY A 100 -7.58 16.27 20.58
C GLY A 100 -8.66 16.26 19.49
N GLN A 101 -8.30 16.00 18.24
CA GLN A 101 -9.23 15.73 17.14
C GLN A 101 -9.31 14.24 16.86
N GLN A 102 -10.44 13.81 16.31
CA GLN A 102 -10.67 12.43 15.90
C GLN A 102 -11.24 12.37 14.49
N VAL A 103 -10.83 11.37 13.73
CA VAL A 103 -11.37 11.04 12.42
C VAL A 103 -11.52 9.52 12.33
N SER A 104 -12.56 9.06 11.64
CA SER A 104 -12.85 7.63 11.54
C SER A 104 -12.99 7.17 10.10
N ALA A 105 -12.67 5.90 9.86
CA ALA A 105 -13.00 5.18 8.63
C ALA A 105 -13.75 3.89 8.97
N VAL A 106 -14.58 3.43 8.03
CA VAL A 106 -15.16 2.10 8.06
C VAL A 106 -14.30 1.18 7.22
N VAL A 107 -13.94 0.03 7.78
CA VAL A 107 -13.28 -1.05 7.06
C VAL A 107 -14.20 -2.26 6.99
N SER A 108 -14.32 -2.85 5.80
CA SER A 108 -14.95 -4.15 5.61
C SER A 108 -13.90 -5.19 5.24
N VAL A 109 -13.86 -6.28 5.98
CA VAL A 109 -12.96 -7.42 5.81
C VAL A 109 -13.76 -8.62 5.31
N SER A 110 -13.25 -9.30 4.30
CA SER A 110 -13.89 -10.50 3.75
C SER A 110 -12.88 -11.51 3.23
N GLY A 111 -13.23 -12.80 3.25
CA GLY A 111 -12.43 -13.86 2.66
C GLY A 111 -11.20 -14.26 3.48
N CYS A 112 -11.15 -13.97 4.79
CA CYS A 112 -10.07 -14.42 5.67
C CYS A 112 -10.07 -15.95 5.85
N ASP A 113 -11.24 -16.59 5.87
CA ASP A 113 -11.43 -18.03 6.12
C ASP A 113 -11.78 -18.83 4.86
N ASP A 114 -11.92 -18.18 3.71
CA ASP A 114 -12.26 -18.88 2.48
C ASP A 114 -11.03 -19.62 1.96
N ALA A 115 -10.99 -20.93 2.25
CA ALA A 115 -9.95 -21.83 1.78
C ALA A 115 -9.90 -21.96 0.24
N ASN A 116 -10.98 -21.60 -0.46
CA ASN A 116 -11.01 -21.47 -1.92
C ASN A 116 -10.67 -20.05 -2.39
N ALA A 117 -10.74 -19.05 -1.51
CA ALA A 117 -10.07 -17.77 -1.65
C ALA A 117 -8.67 -17.78 -1.04
N ALA A 118 -8.03 -18.97 -0.92
CA ALA A 118 -6.58 -19.09 -0.83
C ALA A 118 -6.02 -18.11 -1.87
N SER A 119 -5.46 -17.00 -1.36
CA SER A 119 -5.27 -15.73 -2.04
C SER A 119 -5.18 -15.93 -3.54
N ALA A 120 -6.19 -15.49 -4.32
CA ALA A 120 -6.22 -15.68 -5.76
C ALA A 120 -5.08 -14.87 -6.39
N TRP A 121 -3.87 -15.43 -6.32
CA TRP A 121 -2.63 -14.76 -6.65
C TRP A 121 -2.64 -14.54 -8.14
N GLY A 122 -2.79 -13.28 -8.54
CA GLY A 122 -2.77 -12.87 -9.92
C GLY A 122 -1.34 -12.94 -10.45
N PHE A 123 -1.19 -13.46 -11.68
CA PHE A 123 0.14 -13.49 -12.29
C PHE A 123 0.74 -12.08 -12.43
N ARG A 124 -0.09 -11.09 -12.81
CA ARG A 124 0.36 -9.72 -12.99
C ARG A 124 0.64 -9.01 -11.66
N ASN A 125 -0.26 -9.12 -10.70
CA ASN A 125 -0.24 -8.28 -9.49
C ASN A 125 0.56 -8.89 -8.34
N ASP A 126 0.79 -10.20 -8.34
CA ASP A 126 1.44 -10.89 -7.23
C ASP A 126 2.72 -11.60 -7.69
N VAL A 127 2.62 -12.46 -8.72
CA VAL A 127 3.76 -13.28 -9.17
C VAL A 127 4.86 -12.43 -9.82
N LEU A 128 4.52 -11.55 -10.77
CA LEU A 128 5.52 -10.71 -11.44
C LEU A 128 6.24 -9.74 -10.50
N PRO A 129 5.57 -9.06 -9.55
CA PRO A 129 6.23 -8.24 -8.54
C PRO A 129 7.18 -9.05 -7.66
N VAL A 130 6.79 -10.27 -7.25
CA VAL A 130 7.70 -11.18 -6.54
C VAL A 130 8.95 -11.46 -7.38
N LEU A 131 8.80 -11.88 -8.64
CA LEU A 131 9.94 -12.15 -9.53
C LEU A 131 10.84 -10.92 -9.74
N SER A 132 10.25 -9.73 -9.73
CA SER A 132 10.97 -8.46 -9.86
C SER A 132 11.75 -8.11 -8.59
N ARG A 133 11.10 -8.23 -7.43
CA ARG A 133 11.68 -7.98 -6.11
C ARG A 133 12.87 -8.89 -5.84
N LEU A 134 12.76 -10.17 -6.20
CA LEU A 134 13.85 -11.14 -6.05
C LEU A 134 14.95 -10.99 -7.12
N GLY A 135 14.75 -10.10 -8.11
CA GLY A 135 15.70 -9.82 -9.18
C GLY A 135 15.76 -10.89 -10.27
N CYS A 136 14.82 -11.84 -10.32
CA CYS A 136 14.80 -12.94 -11.28
C CYS A 136 14.70 -12.43 -12.72
N ASN A 137 13.81 -11.47 -12.98
CA ASN A 137 13.57 -10.85 -14.29
C ASN A 137 14.44 -9.60 -14.54
N SER A 138 15.56 -9.46 -13.83
CA SER A 138 16.52 -8.38 -14.05
C SER A 138 17.44 -8.64 -15.26
N GLY A 139 18.02 -7.58 -15.82
CA GLY A 139 18.94 -7.66 -16.97
C GLY A 139 20.22 -8.47 -16.71
N ALA A 140 20.63 -8.63 -15.45
CA ALA A 140 21.76 -9.48 -15.08
C ALA A 140 21.40 -10.99 -15.08
N CYS A 141 20.12 -11.32 -14.95
CA CYS A 141 19.59 -12.68 -14.80
C CYS A 141 18.66 -13.04 -15.98
N HIS A 142 17.45 -13.51 -15.71
CA HIS A 142 16.54 -14.00 -16.75
C HIS A 142 15.89 -12.89 -17.58
N GLY A 143 15.93 -11.63 -17.10
CA GLY A 143 15.53 -10.44 -17.86
C GLY A 143 16.56 -9.96 -18.89
N ALA A 144 17.72 -10.64 -19.01
CA ALA A 144 18.68 -10.37 -20.07
C ALA A 144 18.06 -10.61 -21.46
N LEU A 145 18.55 -9.92 -22.50
CA LEU A 145 18.04 -10.08 -23.87
C LEU A 145 18.05 -11.54 -24.35
N ALA A 146 19.08 -12.31 -23.97
CA ALA A 146 19.19 -13.74 -24.26
C ALA A 146 18.64 -14.67 -23.15
N GLY A 147 18.20 -14.11 -22.02
CA GLY A 147 17.90 -14.85 -20.79
C GLY A 147 19.13 -15.58 -20.21
N LYS A 148 18.88 -16.59 -19.37
CA LYS A 148 19.91 -17.48 -18.80
C LYS A 148 19.42 -18.93 -18.80
N GLY A 149 20.28 -19.86 -19.21
CA GLY A 149 19.97 -21.30 -19.15
C GLY A 149 18.73 -21.70 -19.96
N GLY A 150 18.48 -21.03 -21.10
CA GLY A 150 17.28 -21.27 -21.90
C GLY A 150 15.97 -20.81 -21.24
N PHE A 151 16.06 -19.93 -20.25
CA PHE A 151 14.92 -19.29 -19.60
C PHE A 151 15.06 -17.77 -19.70
N ARG A 152 14.10 -17.13 -20.37
CA ARG A 152 14.08 -15.70 -20.63
C ARG A 152 12.76 -15.12 -20.14
N LEU A 153 12.85 -14.11 -19.29
CA LEU A 153 11.74 -13.27 -18.89
C LEU A 153 11.91 -11.89 -19.52
N SER A 154 10.81 -11.17 -19.64
CA SER A 154 10.80 -9.76 -20.00
C SER A 154 11.46 -8.96 -18.88
N LEU A 155 12.14 -7.86 -19.24
CA LEU A 155 12.85 -7.05 -18.26
C LEU A 155 11.83 -6.42 -17.30
N ARG A 156 11.93 -6.71 -16.00
CA ARG A 156 11.01 -6.20 -14.96
C ARG A 156 9.52 -6.47 -15.23
N GLY A 157 9.19 -7.55 -15.93
CA GLY A 157 7.79 -7.95 -16.16
C GLY A 157 7.06 -7.13 -17.22
N TYR A 158 7.79 -6.47 -18.13
CA TYR A 158 7.24 -5.67 -19.23
C TYR A 158 6.22 -6.40 -20.12
N ASP A 159 6.35 -7.71 -20.30
CA ASP A 159 5.43 -8.53 -21.11
C ASP A 159 4.89 -9.73 -20.30
N PRO A 160 3.81 -9.52 -19.52
CA PRO A 160 3.23 -10.56 -18.66
C PRO A 160 2.73 -11.79 -19.41
N LEU A 161 2.20 -11.63 -20.63
CA LEU A 161 1.67 -12.74 -21.40
C LEU A 161 2.81 -13.66 -21.86
N THR A 162 3.90 -13.08 -22.38
CA THR A 162 5.08 -13.85 -22.78
C THR A 162 5.78 -14.47 -21.56
N ASP A 163 5.85 -13.76 -20.43
CA ASP A 163 6.46 -14.27 -19.21
C ASP A 163 5.70 -15.47 -18.65
N HIS A 164 4.36 -15.38 -18.59
CA HIS A 164 3.50 -16.48 -18.19
C HIS A 164 3.71 -17.70 -19.08
N HIS A 165 3.69 -17.51 -20.40
CA HIS A 165 3.92 -18.59 -21.36
C HIS A 165 5.33 -19.22 -21.19
N THR A 166 6.34 -18.40 -20.94
CA THR A 166 7.72 -18.86 -20.76
C THR A 166 7.89 -19.67 -19.47
N ILE A 167 7.21 -19.27 -18.40
CA ILE A 167 7.19 -19.99 -17.13
C ILE A 167 6.41 -21.30 -17.26
N THR A 168 5.20 -21.26 -17.80
CA THR A 168 4.24 -22.39 -17.70
C THR A 168 4.30 -23.37 -18.87
N ARG A 169 4.71 -22.94 -20.07
CA ARG A 169 4.61 -23.76 -21.30
C ARG A 169 5.95 -24.07 -21.97
N GLN A 170 6.87 -23.11 -22.01
CA GLN A 170 8.17 -23.35 -22.66
C GLN A 170 8.97 -24.48 -22.01
N ALA A 171 9.95 -25.02 -22.74
CA ALA A 171 10.73 -26.18 -22.32
C ALA A 171 9.86 -27.40 -21.92
N ARG A 172 8.68 -27.54 -22.56
CA ARG A 172 7.67 -28.59 -22.31
C ARG A 172 7.09 -28.55 -20.89
N GLY A 173 6.89 -27.35 -20.34
CA GLY A 173 6.25 -27.15 -19.03
C GLY A 173 7.07 -27.59 -17.82
N ARG A 174 8.31 -28.04 -18.00
CA ARG A 174 9.18 -28.62 -16.93
C ARG A 174 9.49 -27.69 -15.74
N ARG A 175 9.04 -26.44 -15.78
CA ARG A 175 9.29 -25.46 -14.70
C ARG A 175 8.19 -25.46 -13.64
N ILE A 176 7.00 -25.96 -13.98
CA ILE A 176 5.83 -26.00 -13.12
C ILE A 176 5.43 -27.46 -12.90
N GLU A 177 5.35 -27.88 -11.65
CA GLU A 177 4.82 -29.17 -11.22
C GLU A 177 3.53 -28.90 -10.43
N LEU A 178 2.38 -29.10 -11.08
CA LEU A 178 1.08 -28.77 -10.50
C LEU A 178 0.69 -29.74 -9.37
N ALA A 179 1.09 -31.00 -9.48
CA ALA A 179 0.74 -32.02 -8.49
C ALA A 179 1.54 -31.86 -7.18
N ASP A 180 2.69 -31.18 -7.25
CA ASP A 180 3.56 -30.90 -6.13
C ASP A 180 4.27 -29.56 -6.37
N PRO A 181 3.61 -28.43 -6.05
CA PRO A 181 4.11 -27.09 -6.32
C PRO A 181 5.55 -26.88 -5.84
N GLY A 182 5.90 -27.41 -4.66
CA GLY A 182 7.22 -27.31 -4.05
C GLY A 182 8.35 -27.89 -4.90
N ARG A 183 8.05 -28.82 -5.82
CA ARG A 183 9.04 -29.42 -6.75
C ARG A 183 9.25 -28.61 -8.02
N SER A 184 8.45 -27.57 -8.25
CA SER A 184 8.57 -26.70 -9.42
C SER A 184 9.98 -26.08 -9.48
N LEU A 185 10.58 -26.04 -10.67
CA LEU A 185 11.88 -25.37 -10.86
C LEU A 185 11.81 -23.87 -10.55
N LEU A 186 10.61 -23.28 -10.66
CA LEU A 186 10.36 -21.90 -10.27
C LEU A 186 10.56 -21.66 -8.76
N LEU A 187 10.42 -22.68 -7.91
CA LEU A 187 10.65 -22.61 -6.46
C LEU A 187 11.99 -23.22 -6.06
N THR A 188 12.30 -24.43 -6.54
CA THR A 188 13.48 -25.19 -6.10
C THR A 188 14.80 -24.53 -6.49
N LYS A 189 14.85 -23.79 -7.60
CA LYS A 189 16.06 -23.05 -8.02
C LYS A 189 16.33 -21.84 -7.12
N PRO A 190 15.41 -20.87 -6.97
CA PRO A 190 15.69 -19.71 -6.13
C PRO A 190 15.78 -20.03 -4.64
N THR A 191 15.18 -21.12 -4.15
CA THR A 191 15.39 -21.59 -2.75
C THR A 191 16.71 -22.30 -2.52
N GLY A 192 17.44 -22.66 -3.59
CA GLY A 192 18.68 -23.41 -3.49
C GLY A 192 18.51 -24.91 -3.26
N ALA A 193 17.27 -25.43 -3.20
CA ALA A 193 17.00 -26.87 -3.17
C ALA A 193 17.57 -27.60 -4.41
N LEU A 194 17.67 -26.90 -5.54
CA LEU A 194 18.46 -27.31 -6.70
C LEU A 194 19.54 -26.28 -7.02
N PRO A 195 20.70 -26.69 -7.58
CA PRO A 195 21.76 -25.77 -7.93
C PRO A 195 21.28 -24.64 -8.85
N HIS A 196 21.47 -23.40 -8.40
CA HIS A 196 21.09 -22.19 -9.12
C HIS A 196 22.29 -21.23 -9.18
N LYS A 197 22.72 -20.88 -10.39
CA LYS A 197 23.88 -19.99 -10.59
C LYS A 197 23.67 -18.59 -9.99
N GLY A 198 22.42 -18.16 -9.82
CA GLY A 198 22.09 -16.89 -9.19
C GLY A 198 22.18 -16.89 -7.66
N GLY A 199 22.49 -18.04 -7.04
CA GLY A 199 22.45 -18.23 -5.59
C GLY A 199 21.03 -18.39 -5.04
N VAL A 200 20.91 -18.40 -3.72
CA VAL A 200 19.62 -18.34 -3.01
C VAL A 200 19.03 -16.95 -3.19
N ARG A 201 17.74 -16.91 -3.53
CA ARG A 201 16.94 -15.71 -3.84
C ARG A 201 15.56 -15.75 -3.18
N LEU A 202 15.14 -16.88 -2.63
CA LEU A 202 13.81 -17.09 -2.08
C LEU A 202 13.93 -17.93 -0.81
N GLU A 203 13.40 -17.42 0.31
CA GLU A 203 13.34 -18.16 1.57
C GLU A 203 12.05 -18.98 1.62
N VAL A 204 12.09 -20.22 2.10
CA VAL A 204 10.95 -21.16 2.06
C VAL A 204 9.77 -20.67 2.92
N ASP A 205 10.05 -19.99 4.04
CA ASP A 205 9.03 -19.50 4.96
C ASP A 205 8.54 -18.07 4.63
N SER A 206 8.93 -17.52 3.47
CA SER A 206 8.58 -16.15 3.09
C SER A 206 7.20 -16.05 2.43
N LEU A 207 6.62 -14.84 2.45
CA LEU A 207 5.38 -14.56 1.72
C LEU A 207 5.58 -14.78 0.21
N GLU A 208 6.71 -14.37 -0.34
CA GLU A 208 7.04 -14.57 -1.76
C GLU A 208 7.03 -16.06 -2.16
N TYR A 209 7.53 -16.95 -1.31
CA TYR A 209 7.46 -18.38 -1.57
C TYR A 209 6.02 -18.87 -1.60
N ARG A 210 5.22 -18.44 -0.61
CA ARG A 210 3.80 -18.79 -0.50
C ARG A 210 3.01 -18.33 -1.73
N ILE A 211 3.18 -17.07 -2.16
CA ILE A 211 2.55 -16.51 -3.37
C ILE A 211 2.83 -17.41 -4.57
N LEU A 212 4.10 -17.73 -4.82
CA LEU A 212 4.48 -18.55 -5.98
C LEU A 212 3.96 -19.99 -5.87
N ALA A 213 4.02 -20.61 -4.69
CA ALA A 213 3.58 -21.98 -4.47
C ALA A 213 2.06 -22.13 -4.59
N GLU A 214 1.30 -21.21 -4.00
CA GLU A 214 -0.16 -21.21 -4.06
C GLU A 214 -0.66 -20.83 -5.45
N TRP A 215 -0.05 -19.87 -6.15
CA TRP A 215 -0.33 -19.59 -7.56
C TRP A 215 -0.16 -20.84 -8.44
N ILE A 216 0.90 -21.63 -8.21
CA ILE A 216 1.11 -22.91 -8.90
C ILE A 216 0.00 -23.90 -8.52
N ALA A 217 -0.33 -24.03 -7.24
CA ALA A 217 -1.40 -24.92 -6.76
C ALA A 217 -2.77 -24.57 -7.38
N GLN A 218 -3.02 -23.29 -7.66
CA GLN A 218 -4.21 -22.78 -8.36
C GLN A 218 -4.24 -23.09 -9.87
N GLY A 219 -3.27 -23.83 -10.39
CA GLY A 219 -3.18 -24.16 -11.81
C GLY A 219 -2.34 -23.17 -12.62
N ALA A 220 -1.60 -22.28 -11.95
CA ALA A 220 -0.78 -21.24 -12.56
C ALA A 220 -1.56 -20.36 -13.57
N PRO A 221 -2.68 -19.73 -13.16
CA PRO A 221 -3.50 -18.89 -14.04
C PRO A 221 -2.66 -17.75 -14.66
N GLY A 222 -3.01 -17.36 -15.88
CA GLY A 222 -2.37 -16.23 -16.58
C GLY A 222 -2.88 -14.87 -16.11
N PRO A 223 -2.34 -13.76 -16.66
CA PRO A 223 -2.92 -12.43 -16.47
C PRO A 223 -4.41 -12.43 -16.81
N ALA A 224 -5.22 -11.79 -15.98
CA ALA A 224 -6.64 -11.64 -16.22
C ALA A 224 -6.91 -10.48 -17.19
N THR A 225 -8.03 -10.51 -17.90
CA THR A 225 -8.39 -9.47 -18.87
C THR A 225 -8.81 -8.16 -18.21
N ASP A 226 -9.22 -8.22 -16.94
CA ASP A 226 -9.64 -7.12 -16.09
C ASP A 226 -8.57 -6.70 -15.06
N ASP A 227 -7.36 -7.26 -15.16
CA ASP A 227 -6.22 -6.79 -14.39
C ASP A 227 -5.99 -5.27 -14.65
N PRO A 228 -5.81 -4.43 -13.62
CA PRO A 228 -5.47 -3.03 -13.81
C PRO A 228 -4.15 -2.91 -14.60
N THR A 229 -4.17 -2.05 -15.62
CA THR A 229 -3.02 -1.76 -16.50
C THR A 229 -2.10 -0.69 -15.94
#